data_AF-T1B226-F1
#
_entry.id   AF-T1B226-F1
#
_cell.length_a   1.000
_cell.length_b   1.000
_cell.length_c   1.000
_cell.angle_alpha   90.00
_cell.angle_beta   90.00
_cell.angle_gamma   90.00
#
_symmetry.space_group_name_H-M   'P 1'
#
loop_
_entity.id
_entity.type
_entity.pdbx_description
1 polymer ?
#
loop_
_entity_poly.entity_id
_entity_poly.type
_entity_poly.pdbx_seq_one_letter_code
_entity_poly.pdbx_strand_id
1 'polypeptide(L)'
;DRFTTAHDIDARLHRSRDFAWVARKVDASAAVRVRALGLKGVYFQKEFKRFYPDNQLAAQVLGYVSMDDNGLGGVEHRFDASLHGTPGRVLTAVDARRQSYSSVDREPTPGENLVLTLDDHMQFIAEKALENAIARTHSARGTIVVQDPNTGQILALAIRPTF
;
A
#
# COMPACT_ATOMS: atom_id res chain seq x y z
N ASP A 1 14.06 -0.16 6.28
CA ASP A 1 12.70 -0.04 6.83
C ASP A 1 12.76 -0.47 8.30
N ARG A 2 11.65 -0.50 9.04
CA ARG A 2 11.67 -0.92 10.46
C ARG A 2 11.73 -2.45 10.65
N PHE A 3 11.75 -3.23 9.56
CA PHE A 3 11.53 -4.68 9.60
C PHE A 3 12.70 -5.49 9.04
N THR A 4 13.59 -4.90 8.25
CA THR A 4 14.75 -5.58 7.67
C THR A 4 15.96 -5.46 8.60
N THR A 5 16.49 -6.61 9.04
CA THR A 5 17.70 -6.66 9.86
C THR A 5 18.97 -6.77 9.00
N ALA A 6 20.13 -6.48 9.58
CA ALA A 6 21.42 -6.69 8.90
C ALA A 6 21.62 -8.16 8.50
N HIS A 7 21.16 -9.10 9.33
CA HIS A 7 21.21 -10.53 9.03
C HIS A 7 20.37 -10.90 7.82
N ASP A 8 19.17 -10.31 7.68
CA ASP A 8 18.31 -10.55 6.51
C ASP A 8 18.95 -10.04 5.22
N ILE A 9 19.62 -8.88 5.28
CA ILE A 9 20.33 -8.31 4.12
C ILE A 9 21.48 -9.24 3.74
N ASP A 10 22.29 -9.65 4.71
CA ASP A 10 23.42 -10.55 4.48
C ASP A 10 22.98 -11.89 3.86
N ALA A 11 21.90 -12.49 4.39
CA ALA A 11 21.33 -13.71 3.83
C ALA A 11 20.86 -13.54 2.38
N ARG A 12 20.24 -12.40 2.03
CA ARG A 12 19.81 -12.10 0.66
C ARG A 12 20.99 -11.92 -0.29
N LEU A 13 22.07 -11.26 0.16
CA LEU A 13 23.29 -11.07 -0.62
C LEU A 13 24.03 -12.39 -0.89
N HIS A 14 24.00 -13.33 0.05
CA HIS A 14 24.57 -14.66 -0.16
C HIS A 14 23.73 -15.56 -1.07
N ARG A 15 22.40 -15.38 -1.07
CA ARG A 15 21.48 -16.19 -1.89
C ARG A 15 21.53 -15.82 -3.38
N SER A 16 21.79 -14.57 -3.72
CA SER A 16 21.74 -14.07 -5.11
C SER A 16 22.97 -13.21 -5.42
N ARG A 17 23.68 -13.55 -6.50
CA ARG A 17 24.93 -12.88 -6.90
C ARG A 17 24.69 -11.62 -7.74
N ASP A 18 23.53 -11.52 -8.38
CA ASP A 18 23.23 -10.45 -9.34
C ASP A 18 22.32 -9.37 -8.76
N PHE A 19 21.36 -9.74 -7.91
CA PHE A 19 20.38 -8.80 -7.35
C PHE A 19 19.85 -9.24 -5.99
N ALA A 20 19.81 -8.31 -5.04
CA ALA A 20 19.21 -8.50 -3.72
C ALA A 20 18.58 -7.20 -3.20
N TRP A 21 17.36 -7.29 -2.66
CA TRP A 21 16.70 -6.16 -2.00
C TRP A 21 17.35 -5.85 -0.65
N VAL A 22 17.91 -4.64 -0.52
CA VAL A 22 18.45 -4.13 0.75
C VAL A 22 17.31 -3.63 1.65
N ALA A 23 16.45 -2.76 1.15
CA ALA A 23 15.25 -2.28 1.83
C ALA A 23 14.24 -1.80 0.78
N ARG A 24 12.94 -1.88 1.09
CA ARG A 24 11.86 -1.48 0.17
C ARG A 24 10.98 -0.40 0.79
N LYS A 25 10.32 0.40 -0.05
CA LYS A 25 9.37 1.46 0.36
C LYS A 25 9.91 2.36 1.50
N VAL A 26 11.20 2.71 1.41
CA VAL A 26 11.90 3.54 2.40
C VAL A 26 11.46 5.00 2.32
N ASP A 27 11.45 5.69 3.46
CA ASP A 27 11.16 7.12 3.50
C ASP A 27 12.16 7.91 2.65
N ALA A 28 11.68 8.98 2.01
CA ALA A 28 12.51 9.81 1.13
C ALA A 28 13.77 10.34 1.85
N SER A 29 13.65 10.73 3.12
CA SER A 29 14.79 11.21 3.91
C SER A 29 15.84 10.12 4.13
N ALA A 30 15.44 8.86 4.31
CA ALA A 30 16.36 7.74 4.45
C ALA A 30 17.07 7.44 3.12
N ALA A 31 16.34 7.45 2.00
CA ALA A 31 16.92 7.26 0.67
C ALA A 31 17.98 8.32 0.35
N VAL A 32 17.75 9.59 0.72
CA VAL A 32 18.73 10.68 0.55
C VAL A 32 20.01 10.42 1.35
N ARG A 33 19.88 10.04 2.63
CA ARG A 33 21.05 9.74 3.48
C ARG A 33 21.89 8.58 2.94
N VAL A 34 21.24 7.49 2.51
CA VAL A 34 21.94 6.33 1.94
C VAL A 34 22.61 6.69 0.60
N ARG A 35 21.95 7.51 -0.22
CA ARG A 35 22.54 7.98 -1.49
C ARG A 35 23.80 8.82 -1.26
N ALA A 36 23.81 9.65 -0.22
CA ALA A 36 24.97 10.48 0.12
C ALA A 36 26.21 9.67 0.53
N LEU A 37 26.05 8.40 0.93
CA LEU A 37 27.17 7.52 1.28
C LEU A 37 27.96 7.03 0.06
N GLY A 38 27.44 7.18 -1.17
CA GLY A 38 28.15 6.81 -2.40
C GLY A 38 28.54 5.33 -2.49
N LEU A 39 27.76 4.45 -1.86
CA LEU A 39 28.08 3.01 -1.77
C LEU A 39 28.05 2.35 -3.16
N LYS A 40 29.17 1.78 -3.57
CA LYS A 40 29.28 1.06 -4.84
C LYS A 40 28.42 -0.22 -4.81
N GLY A 41 27.60 -0.41 -5.82
CA GLY A 41 26.71 -1.58 -5.96
C GLY A 41 25.33 -1.42 -5.30
N VAL A 42 25.05 -0.28 -4.68
CA VAL A 42 23.70 0.05 -4.17
C VAL A 42 23.00 0.95 -5.18
N TYR A 43 21.83 0.52 -5.64
CA TYR A 43 21.00 1.25 -6.58
C TYR A 43 19.64 1.58 -5.96
N PHE A 44 18.95 2.57 -6.54
CA PHE A 44 17.66 3.04 -6.06
C PHE A 44 16.61 2.88 -7.14
N GLN A 45 15.49 2.26 -6.77
CA GLN A 45 14.29 2.19 -7.58
C GLN A 45 13.20 3.01 -6.88
N LYS A 46 12.47 3.82 -7.66
CA LYS A 46 11.31 4.55 -7.14
C LYS A 46 10.16 3.55 -6.98
N GLU A 47 9.64 3.44 -5.76
CA GLU A 47 8.46 2.64 -5.41
C GLU A 47 7.38 3.56 -4.85
N PHE A 48 6.12 3.18 -5.02
CA PHE A 48 5.00 3.84 -4.37
C PHE A 48 4.65 3.11 -3.07
N LYS A 49 4.07 3.84 -2.13
CA LYS A 49 3.58 3.28 -0.87
C LYS A 49 2.20 3.85 -0.62
N ARG A 50 1.23 2.96 -0.39
CA ARG A 50 -0.14 3.37 -0.04
C ARG A 50 -0.17 4.04 1.32
N PHE A 51 -0.92 5.14 1.40
CA PHE A 51 -1.10 5.93 2.62
C PHE A 51 -2.61 6.08 2.87
N TYR A 52 -3.05 5.73 4.08
CA TYR A 52 -4.43 5.83 4.54
C TYR A 52 -4.51 6.99 5.56
N PRO A 53 -4.98 8.19 5.16
CA PRO A 53 -4.92 9.39 6.00
C PRO A 53 -5.63 9.24 7.35
N ASP A 54 -6.79 8.59 7.35
CA ASP A 54 -7.63 8.42 8.54
C ASP A 54 -7.36 7.12 9.29
N ASN A 55 -6.28 6.42 8.92
CA ASN A 55 -5.71 5.22 9.55
C ASN A 55 -6.72 4.08 9.79
N GLN A 56 -7.54 4.18 10.86
CA GLN A 56 -8.51 3.15 11.25
C GLN A 56 -9.90 3.36 10.64
N LEU A 57 -10.25 4.59 10.28
CA LEU A 57 -11.57 4.89 9.72
C LEU A 57 -11.79 4.13 8.42
N ALA A 58 -12.91 3.41 8.33
CA ALA A 58 -13.27 2.57 7.19
C ALA A 58 -12.23 1.49 6.83
N ALA A 59 -11.30 1.14 7.72
CA ALA A 59 -10.17 0.28 7.34
C ALA A 59 -10.57 -1.09 6.80
N GLN A 60 -11.66 -1.68 7.30
CA GLN A 60 -12.19 -2.94 6.76
C GLN A 60 -12.86 -2.79 5.39
N VAL A 61 -13.43 -1.61 5.12
CA VAL A 61 -14.05 -1.28 3.83
C VAL A 61 -12.96 -1.00 2.79
N LEU A 62 -12.01 -0.13 3.14
CA LEU A 62 -10.88 0.21 2.27
C LEU A 62 -10.02 -1.01 2.02
N GLY A 63 -9.66 -1.75 3.07
CA GLY A 63 -8.69 -2.83 3.02
C GLY A 63 -7.26 -2.31 3.04
N TYR A 64 -6.34 -3.14 2.55
CA TYR A 64 -4.91 -2.84 2.53
C TYR A 64 -4.22 -3.49 1.34
N VAL A 65 -3.02 -2.99 1.02
CA VAL A 65 -2.16 -3.52 -0.04
C VAL A 65 -0.94 -4.24 0.52
N SER A 66 -0.36 -5.12 -0.29
CA SER A 66 0.86 -5.85 0.02
C SER A 66 2.13 -5.00 -0.17
N MET A 67 3.30 -5.57 0.15
CA MET A 67 4.60 -4.96 -0.19
C MET A 67 4.80 -4.81 -1.71
N ASP A 68 4.09 -5.59 -2.51
CA ASP A 68 4.11 -5.54 -3.98
C ASP A 68 2.92 -4.75 -4.55
N ASP A 69 2.29 -3.92 -3.72
CA ASP A 69 1.13 -3.06 -4.03
C ASP A 69 -0.18 -3.78 -4.36
N ASN A 70 -0.19 -5.11 -4.51
CA ASN A 70 -1.41 -5.90 -4.69
C ASN A 70 -2.43 -5.70 -3.55
N GLY A 71 -3.68 -5.40 -3.87
CA GLY A 71 -4.79 -5.30 -2.92
C GLY A 71 -5.12 -6.65 -2.28
N LEU A 72 -5.12 -6.69 -0.94
CA LEU A 72 -5.30 -7.91 -0.15
C LEU A 72 -6.64 -7.98 0.58
N GLY A 73 -7.36 -6.86 0.70
CA GLY A 73 -8.70 -6.83 1.27
C GLY A 73 -9.51 -5.64 0.80
N GLY A 74 -10.81 -5.65 1.14
CA GLY A 74 -11.72 -4.53 0.94
C GLY A 74 -11.81 -4.05 -0.52
N VAL A 75 -11.97 -2.74 -0.67
CA VAL A 75 -12.00 -2.02 -1.93
C VAL A 75 -10.69 -2.18 -2.70
N GLU A 76 -9.53 -2.13 -2.01
CA GLU A 76 -8.22 -2.27 -2.66
C GLU A 76 -8.12 -3.59 -3.42
N HIS A 77 -8.60 -4.70 -2.83
CA HIS A 77 -8.63 -6.00 -3.50
C HIS A 77 -9.69 -6.07 -4.61
N ARG A 78 -10.89 -5.56 -4.34
CA ARG A 78 -12.01 -5.65 -5.29
C ARG A 78 -11.74 -4.88 -6.58
N PHE A 79 -11.10 -3.72 -6.47
CA PHE A 79 -10.83 -2.82 -7.60
C PHE A 79 -9.34 -2.79 -7.98
N ASP A 80 -8.57 -3.78 -7.53
CA ASP A 80 -7.12 -3.87 -7.75
C ASP A 80 -6.73 -3.64 -9.21
N ALA A 81 -7.45 -4.27 -10.15
CA ALA A 81 -7.20 -4.14 -11.59
C ALA A 81 -7.42 -2.72 -12.14
N SER A 82 -8.40 -1.99 -11.61
CA SER A 82 -8.64 -0.59 -12.00
C SER A 82 -7.62 0.35 -11.34
N LEU A 83 -7.22 0.07 -10.10
CA LEU A 83 -6.33 0.92 -9.30
C LEU A 83 -4.84 0.79 -9.66
N HIS A 84 -4.39 -0.39 -10.11
CA HIS A 84 -2.96 -0.64 -10.38
C HIS A 84 -2.41 0.04 -11.63
N GLY A 85 -3.25 0.32 -12.63
CA GLY A 85 -2.80 0.79 -13.93
C GLY A 85 -1.94 -0.25 -14.66
N THR A 86 -1.07 0.20 -15.56
CA THR A 86 -0.14 -0.71 -16.26
C THR A 86 1.32 -0.27 -16.09
N PRO A 87 2.23 -1.20 -15.69
CA PRO A 87 3.62 -0.85 -15.50
C PRO A 87 4.30 -0.53 -16.84
N GLY A 88 5.18 0.47 -16.80
CA GLY A 88 6.08 0.78 -17.90
C GLY A 88 7.23 -0.22 -17.98
N ARG A 89 7.97 -0.19 -19.09
CA ARG A 89 9.16 -1.01 -19.33
C ARG A 89 10.30 -0.12 -19.79
N VAL A 90 11.44 -0.26 -19.13
CA VAL A 90 12.70 0.39 -19.52
C VAL A 90 13.69 -0.71 -19.88
N LEU A 91 14.23 -0.66 -21.09
CA LEU A 91 15.30 -1.55 -21.52
C LEU A 91 16.63 -0.92 -21.13
N THR A 92 17.42 -1.65 -20.35
CA THR A 92 18.76 -1.21 -19.95
C THR A 92 19.78 -2.15 -20.56
N ALA A 93 20.58 -1.65 -21.49
CA ALA A 93 21.76 -2.34 -22.00
C ALA A 93 22.95 -2.02 -21.11
N VAL A 94 23.67 -3.05 -20.66
CA VAL A 94 24.87 -2.90 -19.83
C VAL A 94 26.05 -3.42 -20.63
N ASP A 95 27.07 -2.59 -20.83
CA ASP A 95 28.29 -3.02 -21.51
C ASP A 95 29.22 -3.84 -20.59
N ALA A 96 30.30 -4.40 -21.15
CA ALA A 96 31.30 -5.16 -20.39
C ALA A 96 32.04 -4.33 -19.31
N ARG A 97 31.94 -2.99 -19.35
CA ARG A 97 32.48 -2.03 -18.38
C ARG A 97 31.43 -1.55 -17.38
N ARG A 98 30.21 -2.12 -17.41
CA ARG A 98 29.04 -1.75 -16.61
C ARG A 98 28.51 -0.33 -16.84
N GLN A 99 28.77 0.28 -18.00
CA GLN A 99 28.02 1.47 -18.43
C GLN A 99 26.62 1.05 -18.88
N SER A 100 25.61 1.65 -18.24
CA SER A 100 24.20 1.42 -18.54
C SER A 100 23.68 2.45 -19.53
N TYR A 101 23.16 1.99 -20.67
CA TYR A 101 22.35 2.78 -21.59
C TYR A 101 20.90 2.35 -21.43
N SER A 102 20.03 3.26 -20.99
CA SER A 102 18.62 3.00 -20.78
C SER A 102 17.78 3.65 -21.87
N SER A 103 16.89 2.88 -22.50
CA SER A 103 15.83 3.39 -23.38
C SER A 103 14.47 3.02 -22.80
N VAL A 104 13.54 3.95 -22.82
CA VAL A 104 12.14 3.66 -22.46
C VAL A 104 11.52 2.87 -23.61
N ASP A 105 10.97 1.70 -23.29
CA ASP A 105 10.28 0.82 -24.24
C ASP A 105 8.76 1.04 -24.16
N ARG A 106 8.25 1.22 -22.94
CA ARG A 106 6.84 1.54 -22.66
C ARG A 106 6.71 2.45 -21.45
N GLU A 107 6.00 3.56 -21.60
CA GLU A 107 5.64 4.43 -20.46
C GLU A 107 4.59 3.76 -19.56
N PRO A 108 4.65 3.96 -18.23
CA PRO A 108 3.61 3.49 -17.32
C PRO A 108 2.31 4.27 -17.52
N THR A 109 1.17 3.58 -17.43
CA THR A 109 -0.16 4.21 -17.39
C THR A 109 -0.67 4.19 -15.95
N PRO A 110 -1.03 5.34 -15.35
CA PRO A 110 -1.64 5.39 -14.04
C PRO A 110 -2.94 4.58 -13.98
N GLY A 111 -3.26 4.04 -12.79
CA GLY A 111 -4.58 3.47 -12.52
C GLY A 111 -5.67 4.55 -12.42
N GLU A 112 -6.90 4.09 -12.32
CA GLU A 112 -8.08 4.93 -12.23
C GLU A 112 -8.34 5.39 -10.78
N ASN A 113 -9.00 6.54 -10.65
CA ASN A 113 -9.48 7.01 -9.35
C ASN A 113 -10.82 6.37 -9.04
N LEU A 114 -10.97 5.86 -7.82
CA LEU A 114 -12.23 5.34 -7.31
C LEU A 114 -12.81 6.31 -6.27
N VAL A 115 -14.05 6.75 -6.50
CA VAL A 115 -14.82 7.54 -5.53
C VAL A 115 -15.81 6.62 -4.84
N LEU A 116 -15.73 6.53 -3.52
CA LEU A 116 -16.63 5.71 -2.72
C LEU A 116 -17.94 6.44 -2.45
N THR A 117 -18.97 5.66 -2.15
CA THR A 117 -20.25 6.19 -1.64
C THR A 117 -20.22 6.51 -0.16
N LEU A 118 -19.12 6.14 0.54
CA LEU A 118 -18.98 6.38 1.96
C LEU A 118 -18.91 7.88 2.24
N ASP A 119 -19.68 8.31 3.22
CA ASP A 119 -19.57 9.60 3.86
C ASP A 119 -18.68 9.43 5.10
N ASP A 120 -17.57 10.16 5.15
CA ASP A 120 -16.55 10.05 6.18
C ASP A 120 -17.09 10.44 7.57
N HIS A 121 -17.96 11.45 7.64
CA HIS A 121 -18.62 11.87 8.87
C HIS A 121 -19.59 10.79 9.38
N MET A 122 -20.44 10.23 8.51
CA MET A 122 -21.35 9.14 8.88
C MET A 122 -20.59 7.88 9.29
N GLN A 123 -19.52 7.55 8.56
CA GLN A 123 -18.64 6.43 8.90
C GLN A 123 -18.04 6.60 10.29
N PHE A 124 -17.52 7.79 10.62
CA PHE A 124 -16.94 8.07 11.93
C PHE A 124 -17.98 7.93 13.04
N ILE A 125 -19.18 8.48 12.85
CA ILE A 125 -20.27 8.38 13.81
C ILE A 125 -20.68 6.91 14.01
N ALA A 126 -20.83 6.14 12.94
CA ALA A 126 -21.21 4.73 12.99
C ALA A 126 -20.17 3.88 13.73
N GLU A 127 -18.88 4.06 13.43
CA GLU A 127 -17.80 3.34 14.12
C GLU A 127 -17.74 3.67 15.61
N LYS A 128 -17.86 4.95 15.97
CA LYS A 128 -17.87 5.39 17.36
C LYS A 128 -19.09 4.86 18.12
N ALA A 129 -20.26 4.85 17.48
CA ALA A 129 -21.47 4.30 18.07
C ALA A 129 -21.36 2.79 18.30
N LEU A 130 -20.80 2.06 17.33
CA LEU A 130 -20.57 0.62 17.43
C LEU A 130 -19.58 0.26 18.53
N GLU A 131 -18.48 1.02 18.63
CA GLU A 131 -17.48 0.85 19.68
C GLU A 131 -18.08 1.04 21.08
N ASN A 132 -18.87 2.10 21.28
CA ASN A 132 -19.59 2.33 22.53
C ASN A 132 -20.61 1.24 22.83
N ALA A 133 -21.31 0.72 21.81
CA ALA A 133 -22.28 -0.36 21.98
C ALA A 133 -21.58 -1.65 22.46
N ILE A 134 -20.49 -2.05 21.80
CA ILE A 134 -19.71 -3.23 22.18
C ILE A 134 -19.12 -3.10 23.58
N ALA A 135 -18.58 -1.92 23.92
CA ALA A 135 -18.04 -1.68 25.25
C ALA A 135 -19.09 -1.84 26.36
N ARG A 136 -20.35 -1.47 26.07
CA ARG A 136 -21.47 -1.58 27.01
C ARG A 136 -22.07 -2.99 27.09
N THR A 137 -22.15 -3.70 25.97
CA THR A 137 -22.81 -5.01 25.90
C THR A 137 -21.86 -6.17 26.07
N HIS A 138 -20.54 -5.93 26.03
CA HIS A 138 -19.49 -6.95 25.97
C HIS A 138 -19.69 -7.93 24.81
N SER A 139 -20.30 -7.49 23.72
CA SER A 139 -20.50 -8.32 22.53
C SER A 139 -19.17 -8.61 21.85
N ALA A 140 -18.97 -9.86 21.42
CA ALA A 140 -17.74 -10.26 20.73
C ALA A 140 -17.56 -9.60 19.35
N ARG A 141 -18.67 -9.24 18.69
CA ARG A 141 -18.71 -8.69 17.33
C ARG A 141 -19.91 -7.76 17.18
N GLY A 142 -19.84 -6.86 16.20
CA GLY A 142 -20.99 -6.08 15.78
C GLY A 142 -20.75 -5.36 14.46
N THR A 143 -21.84 -4.97 13.81
CA THR A 143 -21.85 -4.30 12.51
C THR A 143 -22.94 -3.24 12.49
N ILE A 144 -22.64 -2.07 11.92
CA ILE A 144 -23.61 -1.03 11.58
C ILE A 144 -23.50 -0.76 10.09
N VAL A 145 -24.64 -0.74 9.40
CA VAL A 145 -24.75 -0.37 7.99
C VAL A 145 -25.68 0.83 7.89
N VAL A 146 -25.22 1.89 7.23
CA VAL A 146 -26.02 3.07 6.90
C VAL A 146 -26.17 3.12 5.38
N GLN A 147 -27.41 3.12 4.92
CA GLN A 147 -27.75 3.09 3.50
C GLN A 147 -28.73 4.22 3.18
N ASP A 148 -28.53 4.88 2.04
CA ASP A 148 -29.54 5.77 1.47
C ASP A 148 -30.65 4.90 0.81
N PRO A 149 -31.90 4.95 1.31
CA PRO A 149 -32.99 4.12 0.79
C PRO A 149 -33.42 4.48 -0.63
N ASN A 150 -33.12 5.69 -1.11
CA ASN A 150 -33.53 6.14 -2.45
C ASN A 150 -32.58 5.66 -3.54
N THR A 151 -31.28 5.60 -3.23
CA THR A 151 -30.21 5.27 -4.20
C THR A 151 -29.63 3.87 -3.96
N GLY A 152 -29.83 3.31 -2.78
CA GLY A 152 -29.21 2.06 -2.35
C GLY A 152 -27.73 2.21 -1.98
N GLN A 153 -27.16 3.41 -2.01
CA GLN A 153 -25.76 3.66 -1.69
C GLN A 153 -25.45 3.37 -0.22
N ILE A 154 -24.30 2.75 0.04
CA ILE A 154 -23.80 2.53 1.39
C ILE A 154 -23.01 3.77 1.81
N LEU A 155 -23.54 4.50 2.78
CA LEU A 155 -22.95 5.74 3.31
C LEU A 155 -21.98 5.45 4.46
N ALA A 156 -22.20 4.38 5.21
CA ALA A 156 -21.27 3.90 6.23
C ALA A 156 -21.38 2.38 6.43
N LEU A 157 -20.24 1.74 6.68
CA LEU A 157 -20.13 0.34 7.04
C LEU A 157 -19.09 0.20 8.17
N ALA A 158 -19.58 0.13 9.39
CA ALA A 158 -18.76 -0.02 10.59
C ALA A 158 -18.81 -1.45 11.09
N ILE A 159 -17.65 -2.06 11.34
CA ILE A 159 -17.53 -3.44 11.79
C ILE A 159 -16.51 -3.51 12.92
N ARG A 160 -16.78 -4.35 13.92
CA ARG A 160 -15.89 -4.61 15.06
C ARG A 160 -15.87 -6.12 15.40
N PRO A 161 -14.73 -6.67 15.89
CA PRO A 161 -13.46 -5.99 16.09
C PRO A 161 -12.84 -5.55 14.76
N THR A 162 -12.02 -4.49 14.83
CA THR A 162 -11.17 -4.08 13.71
C THR A 162 -9.90 -4.94 13.70
N PHE A 163 -8.98 -4.65 12.78
CA PHE A 163 -7.69 -5.35 12.62
C PHE A 163 -6.74 -5.15 13.81
#